data_AF-A0A935KKE4-F1
#
_entry.id   AF-A0A935KKE4-F1
#
_cell.length_a   1.000
_cell.length_b   1.000
_cell.length_c   1.000
_cell.angle_alpha   90.00
_cell.angle_beta   90.00
_cell.angle_gamma   90.00
#
_symmetry.space_group_name_H-M   'P 1'
#
loop_
_entity.id
_entity.type
_entity.pdbx_description
1 polymer ?
#
loop_
_entity_poly.entity_id
_entity_poly.type
_entity_poly.pdbx_seq_one_letter_code
_entity_poly.pdbx_strand_id
1 'polypeptide(L)'
;MKKVTVIQAIALFLGVFFLTTSLYQCRKTGDLIKDLNRAYTGGADSSLFASFYDNTTVAEADLTPDVNDVIKVRGVQTIVREYCNTGNCHGGRVNPRFDTYADIMKYVVAGNPEGSKLWEFVTTNDYDKAMPPVNSNHELGTSDKAILFNWIRNGAKEKPDLTDYRPAAIRIINDGCGSANCHNQATATGGWARAGLLGTLTTADTTTYAYVNPVSGSTTLYCLITNNTLRNTTWTAYKDSVRKFYSDTIANASFRPWKKFSTPRSASSTRGPLQTYDDILLDIYYPKGQRSSNSVLYTNPSTLVQYYVSGNPLNTASAMISRVDSTILVANPYTGVYSSSQQGGMAYDDGGLKPSEIAIIKAWYFADPNIPTVWKYGPSGAGIFKYRKTGNIILP
;
A
#
# COMPACT_ATOMS: atom_id res chain seq x y z
N MET A 1 -13.54 -24.31 78.71
CA MET A 1 -12.89 -23.70 77.52
C MET A 1 -12.32 -24.81 76.65
N LYS A 2 -12.85 -25.04 75.44
CA LYS A 2 -12.32 -26.09 74.54
C LYS A 2 -10.93 -25.67 74.04
N LYS A 3 -9.91 -26.48 74.31
CA LYS A 3 -8.54 -26.24 73.87
C LYS A 3 -8.47 -26.42 72.35
N VAL A 4 -8.29 -25.32 71.62
CA VAL A 4 -7.98 -25.36 70.18
C VAL A 4 -6.62 -26.01 70.04
N THR A 5 -6.53 -27.06 69.23
CA THR A 5 -5.25 -27.76 69.02
C THR A 5 -4.34 -26.94 68.11
N VAL A 6 -3.02 -27.10 68.26
CA VAL A 6 -2.03 -26.38 67.44
C VAL A 6 -2.30 -26.56 65.94
N ILE A 7 -2.76 -27.75 65.53
CA ILE A 7 -3.11 -28.07 64.14
C ILE A 7 -4.31 -27.24 63.65
N GLN A 8 -5.34 -27.05 64.49
CA GLN A 8 -6.51 -26.23 64.15
C GLN A 8 -6.13 -24.75 64.02
N ALA A 9 -5.21 -24.26 64.86
CA ALA A 9 -4.70 -22.89 64.76
C ALA A 9 -3.87 -22.67 63.48
N ILE A 10 -3.02 -23.63 63.10
CA ILE A 10 -2.23 -23.57 61.85
C ILE A 10 -3.13 -23.63 60.62
N ALA A 11 -4.14 -24.51 60.61
CA ALA A 11 -5.08 -24.61 59.50
C ALA A 11 -5.89 -23.32 59.30
N LEU A 12 -6.31 -22.68 60.40
CA LEU A 12 -7.02 -21.40 60.35
C LEU A 12 -6.10 -20.27 59.87
N PHE A 13 -4.86 -20.23 60.34
CA PHE A 13 -3.86 -19.25 59.92
C PHE A 13 -3.52 -19.39 58.43
N LEU A 14 -3.27 -20.61 57.95
CA LEU A 14 -3.01 -20.86 56.53
C LEU A 14 -4.25 -20.58 55.68
N GLY A 15 -5.44 -20.97 56.14
CA GLY A 15 -6.69 -20.65 55.44
C GLY A 15 -6.91 -19.15 55.28
N VAL A 16 -6.72 -18.37 56.36
CA VAL A 16 -6.81 -16.91 56.34
C VAL A 16 -5.67 -16.30 55.51
N PHE A 17 -4.44 -16.83 55.58
CA PHE A 17 -3.31 -16.37 54.79
C PHE A 17 -3.52 -16.60 53.29
N PHE A 18 -4.01 -17.76 52.87
CA PHE A 18 -4.35 -18.04 51.47
C PHE A 18 -5.55 -17.21 50.99
N LEU A 19 -6.57 -16.98 51.82
CA LEU A 19 -7.66 -16.06 51.51
C LEU A 19 -7.20 -14.60 51.40
N THR A 20 -6.33 -14.13 52.30
CA THR A 20 -5.82 -12.75 52.26
C THR A 20 -4.81 -12.53 51.14
N THR A 21 -3.95 -13.50 50.83
CA THR A 21 -3.02 -13.43 49.69
C THR A 21 -3.74 -13.54 48.35
N SER A 22 -4.79 -14.38 48.23
CA SER A 22 -5.65 -14.41 47.02
C SER A 22 -6.44 -13.11 46.85
N LEU A 23 -6.89 -12.48 47.94
CA LEU A 23 -7.50 -11.13 47.91
C LEU A 23 -6.48 -10.04 47.53
N TYR A 24 -5.20 -10.18 47.89
CA TYR A 24 -4.13 -9.24 47.48
C TYR A 24 -3.70 -9.45 46.02
N GLN A 25 -3.65 -10.69 45.53
CA GLN A 25 -3.40 -10.99 44.10
C GLN A 25 -4.59 -10.60 43.20
N CYS A 26 -5.79 -10.43 43.77
CA CYS A 26 -6.99 -9.99 43.05
C CYS A 26 -7.34 -8.50 43.27
N ARG A 27 -6.41 -7.64 43.71
CA ARG A 27 -6.62 -6.19 43.63
C ARG A 27 -6.13 -5.68 42.28
N LYS A 28 -6.97 -4.88 41.59
CA LYS A 28 -6.63 -4.15 40.34
C LYS A 28 -5.54 -3.07 40.51
N THR A 29 -4.78 -3.10 41.59
CA THR A 29 -3.72 -2.16 41.94
C THR A 29 -2.53 -2.96 42.44
N GLY A 30 -1.71 -3.45 41.51
CA GLY A 30 -0.38 -4.01 41.77
C GLY A 30 0.69 -3.16 41.09
N ASP A 31 1.95 -3.32 41.50
CA ASP A 31 3.07 -2.55 40.94
C ASP A 31 3.20 -2.66 39.41
N LEU A 32 2.70 -3.75 38.81
CA LEU A 32 2.63 -3.97 37.35
C LEU A 32 1.75 -2.97 36.59
N ILE A 33 0.80 -2.30 37.26
CA ILE A 33 -0.18 -1.39 36.64
C ILE A 33 0.26 0.08 36.79
N LYS A 34 1.18 0.37 37.71
CA LYS A 34 1.52 1.74 38.13
C LYS A 34 2.02 2.64 36.98
N ASP A 35 2.58 2.04 35.93
CA ASP A 35 3.12 2.75 34.76
C ASP A 35 2.39 2.39 33.44
N LEU A 36 1.25 1.69 33.50
CA LEU A 36 0.51 1.28 32.30
C LEU A 36 -0.28 2.46 31.72
N ASN A 37 0.24 3.06 30.66
CA ASN A 37 -0.51 4.03 29.85
C ASN A 37 -1.13 3.34 28.61
N ARG A 38 -2.46 3.33 28.54
CA ARG A 38 -3.21 2.68 27.45
C ARG A 38 -3.57 3.64 26.32
N ALA A 39 -3.31 4.93 26.48
CA ALA A 39 -3.62 5.94 25.48
C ALA A 39 -2.93 5.64 24.14
N TYR A 40 -3.64 5.89 23.04
CA TYR A 40 -3.09 5.80 21.70
C TYR A 40 -2.61 7.18 21.23
N THR A 41 -1.35 7.28 20.84
CA THR A 41 -0.73 8.53 20.37
C THR A 41 -0.41 8.54 18.87
N GLY A 42 -0.71 7.44 18.16
CA GLY A 42 -0.34 7.28 16.75
C GLY A 42 -1.19 8.08 15.77
N GLY A 43 -2.39 8.51 16.16
CA GLY A 43 -3.29 9.29 15.30
C GLY A 43 -3.83 8.51 14.10
N ALA A 44 -4.51 9.21 13.20
CA ALA A 44 -5.02 8.63 11.96
C ALA A 44 -3.88 8.43 10.95
N ASP A 45 -3.81 7.23 10.36
CA ASP A 45 -2.93 6.90 9.25
C ASP A 45 -3.74 6.23 8.14
N SER A 46 -4.21 7.02 7.19
CA SER A 46 -4.96 6.50 6.04
C SER A 46 -4.13 5.56 5.16
N SER A 47 -2.79 5.58 5.28
CA SER A 47 -1.89 4.75 4.48
C SER A 47 -1.76 3.32 5.04
N LEU A 48 -2.22 3.09 6.27
CA LEU A 48 -2.37 1.77 6.86
C LEU A 48 -3.65 1.11 6.35
N PHE A 49 -3.51 0.00 5.62
CA PHE A 49 -4.67 -0.82 5.27
C PHE A 49 -5.24 -1.49 6.51
N ALA A 50 -6.49 -1.17 6.86
CA ALA A 50 -7.19 -1.68 8.03
C ALA A 50 -8.56 -2.25 7.63
N SER A 51 -8.69 -3.57 7.66
CA SER A 51 -9.91 -4.29 7.28
C SER A 51 -10.54 -5.00 8.47
N PHE A 52 -11.84 -5.31 8.35
CA PHE A 52 -12.51 -6.14 9.35
C PHE A 52 -11.98 -7.59 9.32
N TYR A 53 -12.02 -8.24 8.16
CA TYR A 53 -11.52 -9.60 7.97
C TYR A 53 -10.02 -9.64 7.72
N ASP A 54 -9.39 -10.73 8.14
CA ASP A 54 -7.98 -11.02 7.88
C ASP A 54 -7.71 -11.34 6.40
N ASN A 55 -8.72 -11.88 5.72
CA ASN A 55 -8.64 -12.26 4.32
C ASN A 55 -9.70 -11.50 3.52
N THR A 56 -9.27 -10.76 2.51
CA THR A 56 -10.15 -10.13 1.52
C THR A 56 -9.72 -10.52 0.12
N THR A 57 -10.60 -11.13 -0.65
CA THR A 57 -10.36 -11.45 -2.06
C THR A 57 -10.63 -10.21 -2.92
N VAL A 58 -9.74 -9.92 -3.86
CA VAL A 58 -9.91 -8.86 -4.87
C VAL A 58 -11.16 -9.15 -5.71
N ALA A 59 -11.95 -8.12 -6.04
CA ALA A 59 -13.22 -8.31 -6.75
C ALA A 59 -13.05 -8.98 -8.11
N GLU A 60 -11.95 -8.66 -8.80
CA GLU A 60 -11.57 -9.17 -10.12
C GLU A 60 -10.82 -10.51 -10.08
N ALA A 61 -10.72 -11.14 -8.89
CA ALA A 61 -10.05 -12.42 -8.73
C ALA A 61 -10.72 -13.53 -9.55
N ASP A 62 -9.90 -14.50 -9.99
CA ASP A 62 -10.41 -15.73 -10.60
C ASP A 62 -11.25 -16.55 -9.60
N LEU A 63 -12.07 -17.49 -10.11
CA LEU A 63 -12.84 -18.45 -9.30
C LEU A 63 -11.96 -19.22 -8.32
N THR A 64 -10.71 -19.47 -8.71
CA THR A 64 -9.67 -19.97 -7.81
C THR A 64 -8.60 -18.87 -7.67
N PRO A 65 -8.74 -17.98 -6.67
CA PRO A 65 -7.82 -16.86 -6.48
C PRO A 65 -6.37 -17.33 -6.32
N ASP A 66 -5.43 -16.63 -6.96
CA ASP A 66 -4.00 -16.84 -6.74
C ASP A 66 -3.52 -16.10 -5.49
N VAL A 67 -2.25 -16.28 -5.13
CA VAL A 67 -1.65 -15.65 -3.95
C VAL A 67 -1.71 -14.12 -3.99
N ASN A 68 -1.66 -13.53 -5.18
CA ASN A 68 -1.70 -12.08 -5.43
C ASN A 68 -3.14 -11.53 -5.58
N ASP A 69 -4.17 -12.38 -5.41
CA ASP A 69 -5.58 -11.98 -5.44
C ASP A 69 -6.23 -11.95 -4.05
N VAL A 70 -5.48 -12.30 -3.01
CA VAL A 70 -5.98 -12.37 -1.64
C VAL A 70 -5.16 -11.47 -0.74
N ILE A 71 -5.79 -10.40 -0.25
CA ILE A 71 -5.23 -9.54 0.78
C ILE A 71 -5.28 -10.32 2.09
N LYS A 72 -4.10 -10.73 2.57
CA LYS A 72 -3.91 -11.40 3.87
C LYS A 72 -3.21 -10.46 4.84
N VAL A 73 -3.96 -9.94 5.80
CA VAL A 73 -3.48 -9.00 6.82
C VAL A 73 -4.09 -9.35 8.16
N ARG A 74 -3.59 -8.77 9.24
CA ARG A 74 -4.25 -8.85 10.55
C ARG A 74 -5.43 -7.88 10.54
N GLY A 75 -6.65 -8.40 10.65
CA GLY A 75 -7.88 -7.62 10.65
C GLY A 75 -8.45 -7.39 12.06
N VAL A 76 -9.46 -6.53 12.13
CA VAL A 76 -10.17 -6.23 13.38
C VAL A 76 -10.84 -7.46 13.98
N GLN A 77 -11.31 -8.39 13.16
CA GLN A 77 -11.90 -9.65 13.63
C GLN A 77 -10.91 -10.43 14.52
N THR A 78 -9.67 -10.58 14.08
CA THR A 78 -8.65 -11.30 14.87
C THR A 78 -8.23 -10.50 16.10
N ILE A 79 -8.10 -9.18 16.01
CA ILE A 79 -7.80 -8.32 17.17
C ILE A 79 -8.90 -8.47 18.23
N VAL A 80 -10.17 -8.31 17.84
CA VAL A 80 -11.30 -8.47 18.77
C VAL A 80 -11.35 -9.89 19.31
N ARG A 81 -11.05 -10.90 18.50
CA ARG A 81 -11.05 -12.31 18.95
C ARG A 81 -9.99 -12.58 20.01
N GLU A 82 -8.78 -12.08 19.80
CA GLU A 82 -7.63 -12.31 20.65
C GLU A 82 -7.77 -11.60 22.00
N TYR A 83 -8.25 -10.36 21.98
CA TYR A 83 -8.27 -9.52 23.18
C TYR A 83 -9.62 -9.51 23.89
N CYS A 84 -10.73 -9.56 23.15
CA CYS A 84 -12.07 -9.36 23.72
C CYS A 84 -12.91 -10.65 23.71
N ASN A 85 -12.97 -11.35 22.56
CA ASN A 85 -13.83 -12.51 22.33
C ASN A 85 -13.19 -13.84 22.80
N THR A 86 -12.56 -13.84 23.97
CA THR A 86 -11.98 -15.05 24.55
C THR A 86 -13.05 -15.87 25.28
N GLY A 87 -12.82 -17.18 25.41
CA GLY A 87 -13.77 -18.10 26.06
C GLY A 87 -14.06 -17.80 27.54
N ASN A 88 -13.24 -16.98 28.19
CA ASN A 88 -13.47 -16.52 29.57
C ASN A 88 -14.17 -15.15 29.64
N CYS A 89 -14.27 -14.44 28.50
CA CYS A 89 -14.82 -13.09 28.41
C CYS A 89 -15.98 -13.07 27.40
N HIS A 90 -15.90 -12.22 26.38
CA HIS A 90 -16.99 -11.97 25.44
C HIS A 90 -17.26 -13.14 24.49
N GLY A 91 -16.39 -14.17 24.45
CA GLY A 91 -16.63 -15.43 23.72
C GLY A 91 -17.14 -16.59 24.59
N GLY A 92 -17.31 -16.33 25.88
CA GLY A 92 -17.61 -17.32 26.91
C GLY A 92 -19.05 -17.31 27.45
N ARG A 93 -19.23 -16.81 28.68
CA ARG A 93 -20.54 -16.60 29.35
C ARG A 93 -20.88 -15.13 29.57
N VAL A 94 -19.94 -14.23 29.28
CA VAL A 94 -20.09 -12.78 29.50
C VAL A 94 -20.78 -12.15 28.30
N ASN A 95 -21.82 -11.34 28.54
CA ASN A 95 -22.43 -10.49 27.52
C ASN A 95 -21.79 -9.08 27.56
N PRO A 96 -21.74 -8.36 26.43
CA PRO A 96 -22.15 -8.78 25.08
C PRO A 96 -21.23 -9.84 24.46
N ARG A 97 -21.69 -10.50 23.40
CA ARG A 97 -20.90 -11.35 22.51
C ARG A 97 -20.24 -10.54 21.40
N PHE A 98 -19.08 -10.99 20.89
CA PHE A 98 -18.39 -10.39 19.74
C PHE A 98 -18.08 -11.41 18.65
N ASP A 99 -19.09 -12.19 18.27
CA ASP A 99 -18.94 -13.30 17.31
C ASP A 99 -19.00 -12.84 15.85
N THR A 100 -19.76 -11.77 15.59
CA THR A 100 -20.01 -11.27 14.24
C THR A 100 -19.64 -9.80 14.07
N TYR A 101 -19.50 -9.36 12.82
CA TYR A 101 -19.38 -7.95 12.47
C TYR A 101 -20.50 -7.11 13.10
N ALA A 102 -21.75 -7.57 12.98
CA ALA A 102 -22.92 -6.89 13.51
C ALA A 102 -22.89 -6.72 15.03
N ASP A 103 -22.31 -7.68 15.77
CA ASP A 103 -22.17 -7.58 17.22
C ASP A 103 -21.14 -6.53 17.64
N ILE A 104 -20.01 -6.49 16.94
CA ILE A 104 -18.95 -5.51 17.17
C ILE A 104 -19.45 -4.10 16.84
N MET A 105 -20.19 -3.95 15.73
CA MET A 105 -20.74 -2.66 15.30
C MET A 105 -21.72 -2.02 16.28
N LYS A 106 -22.34 -2.77 17.20
CA LYS A 106 -23.16 -2.19 18.29
C LYS A 106 -22.37 -1.27 19.23
N TYR A 107 -21.03 -1.36 19.21
CA TYR A 107 -20.12 -0.60 20.06
C TYR A 107 -19.21 0.35 19.27
N VAL A 108 -19.45 0.47 17.96
CA VAL A 108 -18.65 1.27 17.04
C VAL A 108 -19.54 2.28 16.36
N VAL A 109 -19.12 3.54 16.39
CA VAL A 109 -19.69 4.61 15.59
C VAL A 109 -18.79 4.76 14.36
N ALA A 110 -19.26 4.28 13.21
CA ALA A 110 -18.54 4.37 11.94
C ALA A 110 -18.07 5.80 11.67
N GLY A 111 -16.79 5.96 11.33
CA GLY A 111 -16.15 7.26 11.07
C GLY A 111 -15.77 8.06 12.32
N ASN A 112 -16.14 7.59 13.52
CA ASN A 112 -15.92 8.31 14.77
C ASN A 112 -15.32 7.38 15.85
N PRO A 113 -13.98 7.16 15.83
CA PRO A 113 -13.30 6.39 16.86
C PRO A 113 -13.56 6.91 18.27
N GLU A 114 -13.50 8.23 18.45
CA GLU A 114 -13.66 8.87 19.76
C GLU A 114 -15.09 8.73 20.32
N GLY A 115 -16.09 8.62 19.44
CA GLY A 115 -17.48 8.30 19.80
C GLY A 115 -17.77 6.81 19.97
N SER A 116 -16.79 5.94 19.71
CA SER A 116 -16.98 4.48 19.76
C SER A 116 -16.61 3.91 21.12
N LYS A 117 -17.57 3.24 21.77
CA LYS A 117 -17.34 2.56 23.07
C LYS A 117 -16.25 1.50 23.01
N LEU A 118 -16.18 0.77 21.88
CA LEU A 118 -15.12 -0.22 21.69
C LEU A 118 -13.73 0.43 21.78
N TRP A 119 -13.56 1.61 21.18
CA TRP A 119 -12.30 2.35 21.21
C TRP A 119 -12.02 2.96 22.60
N GLU A 120 -13.04 3.53 23.24
CA GLU A 120 -12.95 4.05 24.62
C GLU A 120 -12.41 2.97 25.56
N PHE A 121 -12.99 1.77 25.55
CA PHE A 121 -12.60 0.73 26.49
C PHE A 121 -11.18 0.19 26.26
N VAL A 122 -10.69 0.15 25.02
CA VAL A 122 -9.33 -0.35 24.75
C VAL A 122 -8.23 0.69 25.00
N THR A 123 -8.59 1.97 25.10
CA THR A 123 -7.63 3.08 25.28
C THR A 123 -7.74 3.83 26.60
N THR A 124 -8.83 3.67 27.35
CA THR A 124 -9.02 4.36 28.63
C THR A 124 -8.00 3.95 29.69
N ASN A 125 -7.57 4.93 30.49
CA ASN A 125 -6.78 4.71 31.71
C ASN A 125 -7.67 4.57 32.97
N ASP A 126 -9.00 4.57 32.80
CA ASP A 126 -9.93 4.14 33.84
C ASP A 126 -9.93 2.59 33.88
N TYR A 127 -9.07 2.02 34.73
CA TYR A 127 -8.86 0.57 34.81
C TYR A 127 -10.10 -0.22 35.29
N ASP A 128 -11.14 0.47 35.76
CA ASP A 128 -12.43 -0.17 36.05
C ASP A 128 -13.30 -0.38 34.81
N LYS A 129 -13.08 0.43 33.77
CA LYS A 129 -13.76 0.32 32.47
C LYS A 129 -12.91 -0.34 31.40
N ALA A 130 -11.59 -0.35 31.58
CA ALA A 130 -10.65 -0.80 30.57
C ALA A 130 -10.89 -2.26 30.14
N MET A 131 -10.92 -2.48 28.82
CA MET A 131 -11.04 -3.79 28.19
C MET A 131 -9.89 -4.01 27.20
N PRO A 132 -9.17 -5.13 27.23
CA PRO A 132 -9.34 -6.22 28.18
C PRO A 132 -9.00 -5.76 29.60
N PRO A 133 -9.57 -6.42 30.64
CA PRO A 133 -9.28 -6.07 32.02
C PRO A 133 -7.77 -6.08 32.27
N VAL A 134 -7.25 -5.07 32.98
CA VAL A 134 -5.80 -4.90 33.21
C VAL A 134 -5.14 -6.09 33.91
N ASN A 135 -5.92 -6.88 34.67
CA ASN A 135 -5.45 -8.10 35.34
C ASN A 135 -5.48 -9.35 34.45
N SER A 136 -5.93 -9.22 33.19
CA SER A 136 -5.92 -10.33 32.22
C SER A 136 -4.54 -10.58 31.62
N ASN A 137 -3.58 -9.65 31.79
CA ASN A 137 -2.26 -9.63 31.13
C ASN A 137 -2.34 -9.69 29.59
N HIS A 138 -3.51 -9.40 29.00
CA HIS A 138 -3.76 -9.37 27.56
C HIS A 138 -4.04 -7.94 27.12
N GLU A 139 -3.00 -7.18 26.81
CA GLU A 139 -3.12 -5.78 26.39
C GLU A 139 -2.90 -5.59 24.89
N LEU A 140 -3.68 -4.70 24.27
CA LEU A 140 -3.48 -4.34 22.87
C LEU A 140 -2.23 -3.48 22.71
N GLY A 141 -1.33 -3.92 21.82
CA GLY A 141 -0.19 -3.13 21.38
C GLY A 141 -0.58 -1.96 20.47
N THR A 142 0.36 -1.04 20.24
CA THR A 142 0.15 0.16 19.41
C THR A 142 -0.27 -0.17 17.98
N SER A 143 0.26 -1.23 17.37
CA SER A 143 -0.09 -1.63 16.00
C SER A 143 -1.54 -2.10 15.88
N ASP A 144 -2.03 -2.89 16.84
CA ASP A 144 -3.42 -3.36 16.84
C ASP A 144 -4.40 -2.21 17.14
N LYS A 145 -4.01 -1.30 18.02
CA LYS A 145 -4.74 -0.05 18.23
C LYS A 145 -4.80 0.80 16.95
N ALA A 146 -3.71 0.87 16.19
CA ALA A 146 -3.69 1.59 14.91
C ALA A 146 -4.62 0.97 13.87
N ILE A 147 -4.66 -0.37 13.77
CA ILE A 147 -5.59 -1.07 12.86
C ILE A 147 -7.03 -0.80 13.27
N LEU A 148 -7.37 -0.96 14.56
CA LEU A 148 -8.72 -0.72 15.06
C LEU A 148 -9.14 0.75 14.85
N PHE A 149 -8.27 1.70 15.20
CA PHE A 149 -8.54 3.13 15.04
C PHE A 149 -8.82 3.50 13.59
N ASN A 150 -7.95 3.08 12.67
CA ASN A 150 -8.08 3.40 11.25
C ASN A 150 -9.27 2.69 10.61
N TRP A 151 -9.57 1.44 10.99
CA TRP A 151 -10.79 0.77 10.53
C TRP A 151 -12.04 1.53 10.96
N ILE A 152 -12.16 1.94 12.24
CA ILE A 152 -13.31 2.73 12.70
C ILE A 152 -13.39 4.06 11.94
N ARG A 153 -12.27 4.78 11.86
CA ARG A 153 -12.16 6.08 11.20
C ARG A 153 -12.52 6.03 9.72
N ASN A 154 -12.21 4.93 9.05
CA ASN A 154 -12.55 4.70 7.65
C ASN A 154 -13.98 4.14 7.46
N GLY A 155 -14.85 4.29 8.46
CA GLY A 155 -16.27 3.93 8.36
C GLY A 155 -16.59 2.51 8.85
N ALA A 156 -15.64 1.83 9.49
CA ALA A 156 -15.83 0.52 10.11
C ALA A 156 -16.49 -0.51 9.17
N LYS A 157 -16.10 -0.53 7.89
CA LYS A 157 -16.76 -1.35 6.86
C LYS A 157 -16.47 -2.83 7.09
N GLU A 158 -17.46 -3.67 6.80
CA GLU A 158 -17.28 -5.14 6.81
C GLU A 158 -16.34 -5.59 5.70
N LYS A 159 -16.47 -4.97 4.52
CA LYS A 159 -15.60 -5.18 3.36
C LYS A 159 -14.95 -3.85 2.95
N PRO A 160 -13.64 -3.83 2.67
CA PRO A 160 -12.97 -2.62 2.24
C PRO A 160 -13.39 -2.21 0.82
N ASP A 161 -13.26 -0.92 0.53
CA ASP A 161 -13.51 -0.35 -0.80
C ASP A 161 -12.33 0.51 -1.27
N LEU A 162 -12.52 1.22 -2.39
CA LEU A 162 -11.51 2.08 -3.00
C LEU A 162 -10.85 3.08 -2.03
N THR A 163 -11.61 3.62 -1.08
CA THR A 163 -11.08 4.60 -0.11
C THR A 163 -10.12 3.95 0.89
N ASP A 164 -10.23 2.64 1.11
CA ASP A 164 -9.32 1.84 1.92
C ASP A 164 -8.12 1.35 1.11
N TYR A 165 -8.33 0.93 -0.14
CA TYR A 165 -7.25 0.40 -0.98
C TYR A 165 -6.29 1.48 -1.47
N ARG A 166 -6.81 2.63 -1.94
CA ARG A 166 -6.01 3.66 -2.63
C ARG A 166 -4.82 4.17 -1.81
N PRO A 167 -5.01 4.73 -0.59
CA PRO A 167 -3.89 5.31 0.15
C PRO A 167 -2.85 4.26 0.55
N ALA A 168 -3.28 3.04 0.89
CA ALA A 168 -2.38 1.92 1.17
C ALA A 168 -1.59 1.50 -0.08
N ALA A 169 -2.25 1.34 -1.23
CA ALA A 169 -1.59 0.99 -2.49
C ALA A 169 -0.55 2.04 -2.90
N ILE A 170 -0.86 3.33 -2.78
CA ILE A 170 0.08 4.43 -3.08
C ILE A 170 1.30 4.33 -2.18
N ARG A 171 1.12 4.10 -0.87
CA ARG A 171 2.20 3.94 0.09
C ARG A 171 3.09 2.74 -0.26
N ILE A 172 2.48 1.58 -0.51
CA ILE A 172 3.19 0.35 -0.88
C ILE A 172 4.01 0.57 -2.17
N ILE A 173 3.43 1.21 -3.19
CA ILE A 173 4.14 1.52 -4.44
C ILE A 173 5.29 2.48 -4.18
N ASN A 174 5.07 3.55 -3.41
CA ASN A 174 6.11 4.52 -3.10
C ASN A 174 7.27 3.87 -2.33
N ASP A 175 6.98 3.10 -1.28
CA ASP A 175 8.00 2.48 -0.44
C ASP A 175 8.73 1.32 -1.15
N GLY A 176 8.00 0.51 -1.91
CA GLY A 176 8.54 -0.68 -2.58
C GLY A 176 9.23 -0.38 -3.91
N CYS A 177 8.76 0.64 -4.64
CA CYS A 177 9.29 0.99 -5.97
C CYS A 177 10.10 2.29 -5.98
N GLY A 178 9.88 3.19 -5.01
CA GLY A 178 10.58 4.45 -4.87
C GLY A 178 12.02 4.24 -4.42
N SER A 179 12.97 4.48 -5.32
CA SER A 179 14.38 4.39 -5.00
C SER A 179 15.21 5.35 -5.85
N ALA A 180 16.34 5.79 -5.30
CA ALA A 180 17.26 6.69 -6.00
C ALA A 180 17.75 6.12 -7.35
N ASN A 181 17.86 4.79 -7.49
CA ASN A 181 18.30 4.12 -8.71
C ASN A 181 17.16 3.68 -9.67
N CYS A 182 15.89 3.67 -9.22
CA CYS A 182 14.77 3.20 -10.05
C CYS A 182 13.66 4.22 -10.25
N HIS A 183 13.08 4.81 -9.19
CA HIS A 183 11.98 5.79 -9.29
C HIS A 183 12.25 7.02 -8.45
N ASN A 184 13.02 7.95 -8.99
CA ASN A 184 13.40 9.18 -8.31
C ASN A 184 13.49 10.34 -9.28
N GLN A 185 12.81 11.43 -8.95
CA GLN A 185 12.75 12.64 -9.78
C GLN A 185 14.13 13.27 -9.97
N ALA A 186 14.96 13.34 -8.93
CA ALA A 186 16.29 13.93 -9.01
C ALA A 186 17.21 13.10 -9.90
N THR A 187 17.12 11.78 -9.86
CA THR A 187 17.92 10.90 -10.72
C THR A 187 17.43 10.89 -12.17
N ALA A 188 16.12 10.85 -12.39
CA ALA A 188 15.56 10.94 -13.74
C ALA A 188 15.98 12.26 -14.41
N THR A 189 15.81 13.38 -13.71
CA THR A 189 16.22 14.69 -14.22
C THR A 189 17.73 14.86 -14.30
N GLY A 190 18.51 14.24 -13.39
CA GLY A 190 19.97 14.23 -13.45
C GLY A 190 20.50 13.41 -14.63
N GLY A 191 19.83 12.33 -15.02
CA GLY A 191 20.09 11.62 -16.27
C GLY A 191 19.92 12.51 -17.51
N TRP A 192 18.94 13.41 -17.49
CA TRP A 192 18.73 14.42 -18.53
C TRP A 192 19.76 15.54 -18.49
N ALA A 193 20.13 16.00 -17.28
CA ALA A 193 21.20 16.96 -17.06
C ALA A 193 22.53 16.46 -17.65
N ARG A 194 22.93 15.22 -17.32
CA ARG A 194 24.14 14.58 -17.85
C ARG A 194 24.12 14.44 -19.37
N ALA A 195 22.94 14.34 -19.98
CA ALA A 195 22.78 14.28 -21.42
C ALA A 195 22.75 15.67 -22.10
N GLY A 196 22.96 16.76 -21.34
CA GLY A 196 22.97 18.14 -21.87
C GLY A 196 21.58 18.67 -22.21
N LEU A 197 20.51 18.02 -21.74
CA LEU A 197 19.14 18.31 -22.18
C LEU A 197 18.46 19.46 -21.41
N LEU A 198 19.12 20.02 -20.41
CA LEU A 198 18.55 21.05 -19.52
C LEU A 198 19.19 22.43 -19.69
N GLY A 199 19.91 22.63 -20.80
CA GLY A 199 20.65 23.85 -21.07
C GLY A 199 21.88 24.00 -20.16
N THR A 200 22.29 25.24 -19.91
CA THR A 200 23.44 25.55 -19.06
C THR A 200 23.12 25.25 -17.60
N LEU A 201 23.92 24.36 -17.00
CA LEU A 201 23.88 24.01 -15.59
C LEU A 201 25.14 24.49 -14.89
N THR A 202 25.02 24.85 -13.63
CA THR A 202 26.16 25.16 -12.76
C THR A 202 26.51 23.94 -11.91
N THR A 203 27.71 23.95 -11.31
CA THR A 203 28.13 22.87 -10.39
C THR A 203 27.23 22.75 -9.16
N ALA A 204 26.51 23.82 -8.78
CA ALA A 204 25.55 23.81 -7.68
C ALA A 204 24.21 23.12 -8.03
N ASP A 205 23.90 22.95 -9.32
CA ASP A 205 22.61 22.38 -9.77
C ASP A 205 22.56 20.86 -9.68
N THR A 206 23.72 20.20 -9.62
CA THR A 206 23.81 18.73 -9.67
C THR A 206 24.72 18.15 -8.60
N THR A 207 24.41 16.92 -8.17
CA THR A 207 25.31 16.08 -7.36
C THR A 207 25.36 14.65 -7.90
N THR A 208 26.16 13.80 -7.26
CA THR A 208 26.28 12.38 -7.59
C THR A 208 25.77 11.50 -6.45
N TYR A 209 25.00 10.48 -6.79
CA TYR A 209 24.61 9.38 -5.89
C TYR A 209 25.27 8.09 -6.35
N ALA A 210 25.93 7.38 -5.42
CA ALA A 210 26.49 6.07 -5.65
C ALA A 210 25.54 4.99 -5.13
N TYR A 211 25.06 4.13 -6.02
CA TYR A 211 24.34 2.92 -5.65
C TYR A 211 25.29 1.73 -5.68
N VAL A 212 25.40 1.01 -4.56
CA VAL A 212 26.11 -0.26 -4.49
C VAL A 212 25.08 -1.38 -4.57
N ASN A 213 25.15 -2.22 -5.59
CA ASN A 213 24.29 -3.37 -5.71
C ASN A 213 24.61 -4.36 -4.57
N PRO A 214 23.65 -4.71 -3.69
CA PRO A 214 23.92 -5.53 -2.52
C PRO A 214 24.27 -6.99 -2.86
N VAL A 215 23.93 -7.46 -4.06
CA VAL A 215 24.19 -8.84 -4.51
C VAL A 215 25.55 -8.95 -5.21
N SER A 216 25.87 -8.01 -6.10
CA SER A 216 27.09 -8.06 -6.93
C SER A 216 28.23 -7.18 -6.43
N GLY A 217 27.99 -6.31 -5.44
CA GLY A 217 28.94 -5.28 -5.01
C GLY A 217 29.22 -4.18 -6.04
N SER A 218 28.60 -4.25 -7.22
CA SER A 218 28.84 -3.30 -8.32
C SER A 218 28.34 -1.91 -7.97
N THR A 219 29.18 -0.90 -8.15
CA THR A 219 28.81 0.51 -7.92
C THR A 219 28.36 1.18 -9.20
N THR A 220 27.18 1.79 -9.18
CA THR A 220 26.66 2.65 -10.26
C THR A 220 26.54 4.08 -9.78
N LEU A 221 27.10 5.03 -10.54
CA LEU A 221 27.02 6.45 -10.24
C LEU A 221 25.88 7.11 -11.01
N TYR A 222 25.03 7.82 -10.29
CA TYR A 222 23.86 8.52 -10.79
C TYR A 222 24.04 10.02 -10.62
N CYS A 223 23.79 10.79 -11.68
CA CYS A 223 23.66 12.24 -11.57
C CYS A 223 22.29 12.57 -10.99
N LEU A 224 22.23 13.55 -10.09
CA LEU A 224 21.04 14.07 -9.43
C LEU A 224 20.93 15.58 -9.66
N ILE A 225 19.73 16.11 -9.87
CA ILE A 225 19.49 17.56 -9.72
C ILE A 225 19.16 17.89 -8.27
N THR A 226 20.04 18.65 -7.63
CA THR A 226 19.88 19.17 -6.26
C THR A 226 19.08 20.47 -6.21
N ASN A 227 19.12 21.26 -7.27
CA ASN A 227 18.30 22.47 -7.41
C ASN A 227 16.81 22.09 -7.53
N ASN A 228 16.08 22.20 -6.42
CA ASN A 228 14.66 21.84 -6.34
C ASN A 228 13.80 22.61 -7.36
N THR A 229 14.06 23.89 -7.59
CA THR A 229 13.30 24.71 -8.54
C THR A 229 13.48 24.20 -9.97
N LEU A 230 14.72 23.97 -10.40
CA LEU A 230 15.03 23.41 -11.71
C LEU A 230 14.43 22.00 -11.86
N ARG A 231 14.60 21.15 -10.85
CA ARG A 231 14.09 19.77 -10.84
C ARG A 231 12.57 19.73 -10.98
N ASN A 232 11.85 20.55 -10.21
CA ASN A 232 10.39 20.58 -10.21
C ASN A 232 9.83 21.20 -11.50
N THR A 233 10.45 22.27 -11.99
CA THR A 233 10.06 22.90 -13.26
C THR A 233 10.25 21.94 -14.43
N THR A 234 11.38 21.23 -14.47
CA THR A 234 11.70 20.26 -15.52
C THR A 234 10.75 19.07 -15.48
N TRP A 235 10.52 18.48 -14.30
CA TRP A 235 9.60 17.35 -14.14
C TRP A 235 8.17 17.72 -14.50
N THR A 236 7.68 18.87 -14.02
CA THR A 236 6.32 19.35 -14.34
C THR A 236 6.13 19.55 -15.83
N ALA A 237 7.09 20.21 -16.50
CA ALA A 237 7.06 20.39 -17.95
C ALA A 237 7.03 19.05 -18.71
N TYR A 238 7.74 18.04 -18.22
CA TYR A 238 7.69 16.68 -18.75
C TYR A 238 6.32 16.02 -18.53
N LYS A 239 5.76 16.04 -17.31
CA LYS A 239 4.44 15.49 -17.03
C LYS A 239 3.36 16.10 -17.92
N ASP A 240 3.35 17.43 -18.03
CA ASP A 240 2.43 18.17 -18.89
C ASP A 240 2.50 17.72 -20.35
N SER A 241 3.72 17.54 -20.86
CA SER A 241 3.96 17.11 -22.24
C SER A 241 3.43 15.69 -22.50
N VAL A 242 3.70 14.75 -21.59
CA VAL A 242 3.21 13.37 -21.69
C VAL A 242 1.67 13.32 -21.62
N ARG A 243 1.05 14.04 -20.69
CA ARG A 243 -0.41 14.10 -20.56
C ARG A 243 -1.07 14.67 -21.80
N LYS A 244 -0.58 15.81 -22.29
CA LYS A 244 -1.14 16.48 -23.45
C LYS A 244 -1.02 15.62 -24.71
N PHE A 245 0.10 14.91 -24.86
CA PHE A 245 0.27 13.95 -25.96
C PHE A 245 -0.80 12.86 -25.97
N TYR A 246 -1.13 12.27 -24.81
CA TYR A 246 -2.11 11.20 -24.73
C TYR A 246 -3.58 11.64 -24.72
N SER A 247 -3.83 12.95 -24.70
CA SER A 247 -5.18 13.50 -24.86
C SER A 247 -5.64 13.62 -26.33
N ASP A 248 -4.72 13.76 -27.29
CA ASP A 248 -4.99 13.75 -28.75
C ASP A 248 -3.65 13.61 -29.51
N THR A 249 -3.42 12.45 -30.12
CA THR A 249 -2.10 12.02 -30.62
C THR A 249 -1.63 12.74 -31.88
N ILE A 250 -2.54 13.27 -32.69
CA ILE A 250 -2.20 13.93 -33.96
C ILE A 250 -2.10 15.45 -33.74
N ALA A 251 -3.09 16.06 -33.07
CA ALA A 251 -3.09 17.51 -32.84
C ALA A 251 -2.03 17.96 -31.83
N ASN A 252 -1.70 17.10 -30.85
CA ASN A 252 -0.70 17.40 -29.82
C ASN A 252 0.65 16.71 -30.06
N ALA A 253 0.92 16.27 -31.29
CA ALA A 253 2.20 15.65 -31.64
C ALA A 253 3.41 16.55 -31.35
N SER A 254 3.25 17.88 -31.36
CA SER A 254 4.28 18.86 -30.97
C SER A 254 4.50 18.96 -29.45
N PHE A 255 3.56 18.46 -28.63
CA PHE A 255 3.64 18.40 -27.16
C PHE A 255 4.15 17.05 -26.64
N ARG A 256 4.67 16.17 -27.52
CA ARG A 256 5.48 15.00 -27.12
C ARG A 256 6.58 15.44 -26.13
N PRO A 257 7.32 14.58 -25.42
CA PRO A 257 8.20 15.02 -24.32
C PRO A 257 9.33 16.00 -24.72
N TRP A 258 8.98 17.26 -24.95
CA TRP A 258 9.71 18.27 -25.73
C TRP A 258 9.63 19.66 -25.09
N LYS A 259 8.72 19.90 -24.12
CA LYS A 259 8.59 21.25 -23.50
C LYS A 259 9.91 21.74 -22.87
N LYS A 260 10.85 20.82 -22.59
CA LYS A 260 12.24 21.12 -22.21
C LYS A 260 13.32 20.47 -23.10
N PHE A 261 12.98 19.55 -23.99
CA PHE A 261 13.96 18.66 -24.65
C PHE A 261 13.92 18.83 -26.17
N SER A 262 15.08 18.99 -26.82
CA SER A 262 15.22 19.00 -28.28
C SER A 262 15.38 17.61 -28.90
N THR A 263 15.52 16.57 -28.08
CA THR A 263 15.39 15.14 -28.44
C THR A 263 15.16 14.41 -27.12
N PRO A 264 14.03 13.71 -26.91
CA PRO A 264 13.82 13.02 -25.65
C PRO A 264 14.72 11.78 -25.60
N ARG A 265 15.41 11.61 -24.47
CA ARG A 265 16.19 10.41 -24.17
C ARG A 265 15.52 9.71 -22.99
N SER A 266 15.15 8.42 -23.14
CA SER A 266 14.97 7.54 -21.97
C SER A 266 16.35 7.28 -21.38
N ALA A 267 16.89 8.29 -20.69
CA ALA A 267 18.19 8.20 -20.05
C ALA A 267 18.09 7.22 -18.89
N SER A 268 18.63 6.01 -19.07
CA SER A 268 18.84 5.00 -18.02
C SER A 268 17.54 4.40 -17.43
N SER A 269 17.70 3.28 -16.73
CA SER A 269 16.64 2.58 -15.96
C SER A 269 16.03 3.42 -14.82
N THR A 270 16.46 4.67 -14.64
CA THR A 270 15.97 5.65 -13.67
C THR A 270 14.73 6.35 -14.20
N ARG A 271 13.59 5.87 -13.74
CA ARG A 271 12.24 6.28 -14.09
C ARG A 271 11.81 7.48 -13.25
N GLY A 272 10.72 8.12 -13.67
CA GLY A 272 10.04 9.15 -12.88
C GLY A 272 9.71 8.65 -11.46
N PRO A 273 9.53 9.58 -10.50
CA PRO A 273 9.11 9.24 -9.14
C PRO A 273 7.78 8.47 -9.14
N LEU A 274 7.53 7.74 -8.07
CA LEU A 274 6.22 7.17 -7.73
C LEU A 274 5.72 7.71 -6.38
N GLN A 275 6.16 8.92 -6.03
CA GLN A 275 5.98 9.51 -4.70
C GLN A 275 4.57 10.06 -4.47
N THR A 276 3.87 10.39 -5.56
CA THR A 276 2.52 10.94 -5.50
C THR A 276 1.58 10.12 -6.37
N TYR A 277 0.29 10.17 -6.03
CA TYR A 277 -0.77 9.59 -6.85
C TYR A 277 -0.71 10.05 -8.31
N ASP A 278 -0.43 11.34 -8.52
CA ASP A 278 -0.29 11.96 -9.83
C ASP A 278 0.90 11.39 -10.65
N ASP A 279 2.00 11.05 -9.98
CA ASP A 279 3.15 10.41 -10.64
C ASP A 279 2.87 8.93 -10.94
N ILE A 280 2.16 8.21 -10.05
CA ILE A 280 1.76 6.81 -10.30
C ILE A 280 0.77 6.74 -11.47
N LEU A 281 -0.22 7.63 -11.51
CA LEU A 281 -1.12 7.73 -12.65
C LEU A 281 -0.36 7.98 -13.94
N LEU A 282 0.61 8.91 -13.94
CA LEU A 282 1.47 9.13 -15.10
C LEU A 282 2.19 7.85 -15.56
N ASP A 283 2.70 7.03 -14.63
CA ASP A 283 3.33 5.74 -14.96
C ASP A 283 2.35 4.76 -15.63
N ILE A 284 1.08 4.75 -15.18
CA ILE A 284 -0.01 3.96 -15.77
C ILE A 284 -0.36 4.43 -17.19
N TYR A 285 -0.53 5.74 -17.39
CA TYR A 285 -0.83 6.32 -18.70
C TYR A 285 0.35 6.21 -19.67
N TYR A 286 1.58 6.15 -19.14
CA TYR A 286 2.81 6.11 -19.89
C TYR A 286 3.71 4.96 -19.45
N PRO A 287 3.27 3.70 -19.71
CA PRO A 287 3.99 2.53 -19.24
C PRO A 287 5.37 2.46 -19.90
N LYS A 288 6.32 1.80 -19.25
CA LYS A 288 7.72 1.73 -19.70
C LYS A 288 7.86 1.32 -21.18
N GLY A 289 7.01 0.42 -21.69
CA GLY A 289 7.03 0.00 -23.09
C GLY A 289 6.57 1.06 -24.11
N GLN A 290 6.15 2.24 -23.69
CA GLN A 290 5.79 3.38 -24.55
C GLN A 290 6.72 4.57 -24.42
N ARG A 291 7.70 4.48 -23.52
CA ARG A 291 8.57 5.61 -23.20
C ARG A 291 9.45 6.00 -24.37
N SER A 292 9.85 7.28 -24.40
CA SER A 292 10.70 7.85 -25.44
C SER A 292 12.00 7.10 -25.61
N SER A 293 12.40 6.83 -26.85
CA SER A 293 13.63 6.11 -27.21
C SER A 293 14.78 7.06 -27.57
N ASN A 294 15.99 6.51 -27.71
CA ASN A 294 17.11 7.19 -28.36
C ASN A 294 17.06 7.12 -29.91
N SER A 295 16.02 6.48 -30.46
CA SER A 295 15.77 6.34 -31.89
C SER A 295 14.36 6.84 -32.26
N VAL A 296 14.17 7.18 -33.54
CA VAL A 296 12.86 7.53 -34.09
C VAL A 296 11.96 6.29 -34.04
N LEU A 297 10.80 6.42 -33.40
CA LEU A 297 9.79 5.37 -33.25
C LEU A 297 8.56 5.61 -34.14
N TYR A 298 8.36 6.85 -34.60
CA TYR A 298 7.25 7.21 -35.47
C TYR A 298 7.66 8.36 -36.38
N THR A 299 7.32 8.27 -37.66
CA THR A 299 7.45 9.37 -38.63
C THR A 299 6.04 9.68 -39.11
N ASN A 300 5.61 10.94 -39.01
CA ASN A 300 4.32 11.34 -39.54
C ASN A 300 4.38 11.23 -41.08
N PRO A 301 3.51 10.42 -41.71
CA PRO A 301 3.60 10.17 -43.15
C PRO A 301 3.25 11.39 -44.00
N SER A 302 2.53 12.38 -43.44
CA SER A 302 2.10 13.59 -44.14
C SER A 302 3.09 14.74 -43.98
N THR A 303 3.66 14.93 -42.79
CA THR A 303 4.58 16.06 -42.50
C THR A 303 6.05 15.66 -42.49
N LEU A 304 6.36 14.37 -42.55
CA LEU A 304 7.70 13.78 -42.42
C LEU A 304 8.42 14.11 -41.10
N VAL A 305 7.73 14.74 -40.15
CA VAL A 305 8.27 15.02 -38.82
C VAL A 305 8.54 13.68 -38.13
N GLN A 306 9.76 13.53 -37.63
CA GLN A 306 10.23 12.35 -36.92
C GLN A 306 10.03 12.50 -35.42
N TYR A 307 9.70 11.40 -34.76
CA TYR A 307 9.38 11.38 -33.35
C TYR A 307 9.98 10.17 -32.65
N TYR A 308 10.50 10.41 -31.45
CA TYR A 308 11.21 9.44 -30.62
C TYR A 308 10.29 8.73 -29.61
N VAL A 309 8.98 8.79 -29.83
CA VAL A 309 7.94 8.14 -29.02
C VAL A 309 7.00 7.38 -29.95
N SER A 310 6.42 6.28 -29.48
CA SER A 310 5.41 5.53 -30.24
C SER A 310 4.27 6.45 -30.69
N GLY A 311 3.82 6.28 -31.94
CA GLY A 311 2.66 7.00 -32.47
C GLY A 311 1.34 6.52 -31.88
N ASN A 312 1.31 5.34 -31.27
CA ASN A 312 0.13 4.76 -30.65
C ASN A 312 0.44 4.31 -29.20
N PRO A 313 -0.09 4.97 -28.15
CA PRO A 313 0.08 4.57 -26.74
C PRO A 313 -0.28 3.11 -26.45
N LEU A 314 -1.29 2.62 -27.15
CA LEU A 314 -1.88 1.33 -26.87
C LEU A 314 -1.06 0.19 -27.48
N ASN A 315 -0.12 0.49 -28.38
CA ASN A 315 0.75 -0.51 -28.97
C ASN A 315 1.94 -0.80 -28.04
N THR A 316 1.64 -1.36 -26.86
CA THR A 316 2.62 -1.69 -25.82
C THR A 316 2.40 -3.08 -25.28
N ALA A 317 3.49 -3.81 -25.07
CA ALA A 317 3.46 -5.00 -24.23
C ALA A 317 3.92 -4.61 -22.82
N SER A 318 3.24 -3.67 -22.15
CA SER A 318 3.32 -3.51 -20.69
C SER A 318 2.29 -2.61 -20.07
N ALA A 319 1.90 -2.94 -18.84
CA ALA A 319 1.11 -2.10 -17.94
C ALA A 319 1.81 -2.00 -16.57
N MET A 320 1.29 -1.14 -15.69
CA MET A 320 1.82 -1.00 -14.33
C MET A 320 1.62 -2.30 -13.52
N ILE A 321 0.38 -2.83 -13.50
CA ILE A 321 0.06 -4.03 -12.72
C ILE A 321 0.87 -5.25 -13.17
N SER A 322 1.05 -5.46 -14.47
CA SER A 322 1.83 -6.62 -14.97
C SER A 322 3.31 -6.58 -14.60
N ARG A 323 3.80 -5.49 -14.00
CA ARG A 323 5.19 -5.35 -13.52
C ARG A 323 5.32 -5.58 -12.01
N VAL A 324 4.21 -5.50 -11.28
CA VAL A 324 4.15 -5.75 -9.83
C VAL A 324 3.44 -7.07 -9.50
N ASP A 325 2.70 -7.64 -10.45
CA ASP A 325 2.00 -8.92 -10.30
C ASP A 325 2.48 -9.95 -11.34
N SER A 326 3.28 -10.91 -10.90
CA SER A 326 3.81 -12.01 -11.70
C SER A 326 2.78 -13.05 -12.06
N THR A 327 1.62 -13.07 -11.40
CA THR A 327 0.60 -14.09 -11.62
C THR A 327 -0.23 -13.83 -12.87
N ILE A 328 -0.06 -12.67 -13.52
CA ILE A 328 -0.80 -12.29 -14.72
C ILE A 328 0.10 -12.04 -15.93
N LEU A 329 -0.49 -12.16 -17.12
CA LEU A 329 0.07 -11.77 -18.40
C LEU A 329 -0.76 -10.63 -18.96
N VAL A 330 -0.09 -9.66 -19.59
CA VAL A 330 -0.77 -8.56 -20.25
C VAL A 330 -0.76 -8.74 -21.78
N ALA A 331 -1.89 -8.45 -22.40
CA ALA A 331 -2.03 -8.29 -23.84
C ALA A 331 -1.62 -6.90 -24.28
N ASN A 332 -1.10 -6.81 -25.50
CA ASN A 332 -0.93 -5.52 -26.13
C ASN A 332 -2.32 -4.89 -26.36
N PRO A 333 -2.63 -3.73 -25.73
CA PRO A 333 -3.97 -3.16 -25.82
C PRO A 333 -4.42 -2.82 -27.24
N TYR A 334 -3.49 -2.61 -28.18
CA TYR A 334 -3.79 -2.35 -29.58
C TYR A 334 -4.03 -3.63 -30.39
N THR A 335 -3.19 -4.66 -30.22
CA THR A 335 -3.27 -5.88 -31.05
C THR A 335 -4.07 -7.02 -30.41
N GLY A 336 -4.37 -6.94 -29.12
CA GLY A 336 -5.00 -8.02 -28.34
C GLY A 336 -4.09 -9.23 -28.09
N VAL A 337 -2.84 -9.20 -28.56
CA VAL A 337 -1.92 -10.34 -28.44
C VAL A 337 -1.33 -10.38 -27.03
N TYR A 338 -1.62 -11.48 -26.32
CA TYR A 338 -1.05 -11.75 -24.99
C TYR A 338 0.45 -12.05 -25.06
N SER A 339 1.17 -11.52 -24.07
CA SER A 339 2.56 -11.90 -23.85
C SER A 339 2.67 -13.38 -23.52
N SER A 340 3.69 -14.06 -24.06
CA SER A 340 3.95 -15.48 -23.79
C SER A 340 4.60 -15.71 -22.42
N SER A 341 5.21 -14.68 -21.84
CA SER A 341 5.84 -14.69 -20.52
C SER A 341 5.56 -13.40 -19.76
N GLN A 342 5.81 -13.44 -18.46
CA GLN A 342 5.79 -12.23 -17.64
C GLN A 342 6.82 -11.24 -18.19
N GLN A 343 6.40 -9.99 -18.31
CA GLN A 343 7.28 -8.92 -18.73
C GLN A 343 8.15 -8.51 -17.55
N GLY A 344 9.41 -8.14 -17.80
CA GLY A 344 10.36 -7.83 -16.74
C GLY A 344 9.76 -6.96 -15.62
N GLY A 345 9.96 -7.41 -14.38
CA GLY A 345 9.36 -6.84 -13.17
C GLY A 345 9.86 -5.44 -12.81
N MET A 346 9.45 -4.98 -11.64
CA MET A 346 10.05 -3.81 -10.98
C MET A 346 11.45 -4.18 -10.44
N ALA A 347 11.99 -3.51 -9.41
CA ALA A 347 13.41 -3.67 -9.01
C ALA A 347 13.84 -5.13 -8.70
N TYR A 348 12.88 -6.06 -8.59
CA TYR A 348 12.98 -7.53 -8.46
C TYR A 348 11.73 -8.17 -9.11
N ASP A 349 11.65 -9.50 -9.21
CA ASP A 349 10.36 -10.16 -9.53
C ASP A 349 9.30 -9.70 -8.51
N ASP A 350 8.11 -9.33 -8.99
CA ASP A 350 7.04 -8.68 -8.21
C ASP A 350 7.43 -7.37 -7.49
N GLY A 351 8.56 -6.77 -7.88
CA GLY A 351 9.08 -5.57 -7.25
C GLY A 351 9.56 -5.77 -5.81
N GLY A 352 9.73 -7.01 -5.35
CA GLY A 352 10.04 -7.31 -3.95
C GLY A 352 8.86 -7.12 -3.00
N LEU A 353 7.65 -6.97 -3.52
CA LEU A 353 6.42 -6.83 -2.75
C LEU A 353 5.91 -8.20 -2.26
N LYS A 354 5.22 -8.20 -1.13
CA LYS A 354 4.53 -9.40 -0.61
C LYS A 354 3.24 -9.65 -1.40
N PRO A 355 2.76 -10.89 -1.50
CA PRO A 355 1.51 -11.20 -2.19
C PRO A 355 0.29 -10.36 -1.73
N SER A 356 0.15 -10.11 -0.43
CA SER A 356 -0.93 -9.27 0.09
C SER A 356 -0.81 -7.78 -0.28
N GLU A 357 0.41 -7.28 -0.44
CA GLU A 357 0.68 -5.91 -0.89
C GLU A 357 0.31 -5.75 -2.37
N ILE A 358 0.63 -6.77 -3.19
CA ILE A 358 0.24 -6.83 -4.60
C ILE A 358 -1.29 -6.89 -4.72
N ALA A 359 -1.96 -7.70 -3.89
CA ALA A 359 -3.42 -7.79 -3.87
C ALA A 359 -4.08 -6.44 -3.50
N ILE A 360 -3.51 -5.66 -2.58
CA ILE A 360 -3.98 -4.30 -2.25
C ILE A 360 -3.83 -3.37 -3.46
N ILE A 361 -2.67 -3.40 -4.14
CA ILE A 361 -2.44 -2.62 -5.36
C ILE A 361 -3.44 -3.00 -6.45
N LYS A 362 -3.72 -4.30 -6.62
CA LYS A 362 -4.66 -4.83 -7.60
C LYS A 362 -6.10 -4.37 -7.32
N ALA A 363 -6.56 -4.51 -6.07
CA ALA A 363 -7.87 -4.04 -5.63
C ALA A 363 -8.05 -2.53 -5.89
N TRP A 364 -7.03 -1.73 -5.56
CA TRP A 364 -7.04 -0.31 -5.89
C TRP A 364 -7.09 -0.07 -7.41
N TYR A 365 -6.22 -0.73 -8.17
CA TYR A 365 -6.06 -0.47 -9.59
C TYR A 365 -7.35 -0.68 -10.39
N PHE A 366 -8.03 -1.80 -10.15
CA PHE A 366 -9.28 -2.08 -10.85
C PHE A 366 -10.46 -1.26 -10.32
N ALA A 367 -10.51 -0.94 -9.02
CA ALA A 367 -11.58 -0.12 -8.46
C ALA A 367 -11.46 1.38 -8.76
N ASP A 368 -10.27 1.92 -9.06
CA ASP A 368 -10.08 3.37 -9.15
C ASP A 368 -10.59 3.97 -10.47
N PRO A 369 -11.61 4.85 -10.48
CA PRO A 369 -12.15 5.43 -11.71
C PRO A 369 -11.18 6.37 -12.44
N ASN A 370 -10.13 6.87 -11.76
CA ASN A 370 -9.11 7.69 -12.40
C ASN A 370 -8.15 6.87 -13.26
N ILE A 371 -8.14 5.54 -13.11
CA ILE A 371 -7.39 4.66 -14.02
C ILE A 371 -8.31 4.35 -15.21
N PRO A 372 -7.93 4.70 -16.45
CA PRO A 372 -8.78 4.49 -17.61
C PRO A 372 -9.09 3.01 -17.84
N THR A 373 -10.30 2.75 -18.31
CA THR A 373 -10.77 1.40 -18.66
C THR A 373 -9.86 0.73 -19.68
N VAL A 374 -9.28 1.47 -20.63
CA VAL A 374 -8.35 0.90 -21.63
C VAL A 374 -7.12 0.25 -20.99
N TRP A 375 -6.68 0.75 -19.83
CA TRP A 375 -5.54 0.19 -19.07
C TRP A 375 -5.96 -0.89 -18.08
N LYS A 376 -7.26 -1.21 -17.98
CA LYS A 376 -7.80 -2.33 -17.18
C LYS A 376 -8.27 -3.47 -18.08
N TYR A 377 -9.02 -3.13 -19.12
CA TYR A 377 -9.80 -4.07 -19.92
C TYR A 377 -9.61 -3.89 -21.44
N GLY A 378 -8.70 -3.00 -21.86
CA GLY A 378 -8.47 -2.71 -23.28
C GLY A 378 -9.57 -1.87 -23.93
N PRO A 379 -9.37 -1.47 -25.20
CA PRO A 379 -10.29 -0.56 -25.89
C PRO A 379 -11.65 -1.19 -26.22
N SER A 380 -11.71 -2.51 -26.35
CA SER A 380 -12.94 -3.27 -26.62
C SER A 380 -13.61 -3.82 -25.36
N GLY A 381 -13.02 -3.65 -24.17
CA GLY A 381 -13.49 -4.28 -22.94
C GLY A 381 -13.24 -5.79 -22.87
N ALA A 382 -12.51 -6.37 -23.83
CA ALA A 382 -12.23 -7.81 -23.89
C ALA A 382 -11.18 -8.30 -22.87
N GLY A 383 -10.71 -7.42 -21.98
CA GLY A 383 -9.65 -7.71 -21.02
C GLY A 383 -8.26 -7.59 -21.64
N ILE A 384 -7.32 -6.99 -20.91
CA ILE A 384 -5.90 -6.98 -21.28
C ILE A 384 -5.05 -7.76 -20.29
N PHE A 385 -5.62 -8.31 -19.23
CA PHE A 385 -4.91 -9.13 -18.27
C PHE A 385 -5.51 -10.53 -18.25
N LYS A 386 -4.66 -11.55 -18.20
CA LYS A 386 -5.09 -12.93 -17.94
C LYS A 386 -4.23 -13.58 -16.89
N TYR A 387 -4.82 -14.45 -16.10
CA TYR A 387 -4.10 -15.25 -15.12
C TYR A 387 -3.18 -16.26 -15.82
N ARG A 388 -1.94 -16.37 -15.35
CA ARG A 388 -0.96 -17.35 -15.88
C ARG A 388 -1.38 -18.77 -15.57
N LYS A 389 -1.89 -18.98 -14.36
CA LYS A 389 -2.22 -20.31 -13.83
C LYS A 389 -3.41 -20.94 -14.55
N THR A 390 -4.47 -20.16 -14.78
CA THR A 390 -5.74 -20.64 -15.35
C THR A 390 -5.95 -20.24 -16.80
N GLY A 391 -5.27 -19.19 -17.28
CA GLY A 391 -5.51 -18.59 -18.58
C GLY A 391 -6.74 -17.67 -18.63
N ASN A 392 -7.50 -17.57 -17.54
CA ASN A 392 -8.73 -16.77 -17.49
C ASN A 392 -8.42 -15.28 -17.63
N ILE A 393 -9.24 -14.60 -18.42
CA ILE A 393 -9.10 -13.17 -18.71
C ILE A 393 -9.86 -12.37 -17.64
N ILE A 394 -9.25 -11.30 -17.15
CA ILE A 394 -9.87 -10.34 -16.25
C ILE A 394 -10.76 -9.41 -17.07
N LEU A 395 -12.05 -9.39 -16.75
CA LEU A 395 -13.10 -8.62 -17.42
C LEU A 395 -13.78 -7.64 -16.45
N PRO A 396 -14.51 -6.63 -16.96
CA PRO A 396 -15.24 -5.65 -16.14
C PRO A 396 -16.31 -6.24 -15.22
#